data_AF-A0A7C8YYN1-F1
#
_entry.id   AF-A0A7C8YYN1-F1
#
_cell.length_a   1.000
_cell.length_b   1.000
_cell.length_c   1.000
_cell.angle_alpha   90.00
_cell.angle_beta   90.00
_cell.angle_gamma   90.00
#
_symmetry.space_group_name_H-M   'P 1'
#
loop_
_entity.id
_entity.type
_entity.pdbx_description
1 polymer ?
#
loop_
_entity_poly.entity_id
_entity_poly.type
_entity_poly.pdbx_seq_one_letter_code
_entity_poly.pdbx_strand_id
1 'polypeptide(L)'
;MALSEKELEKQLMEAGNALLSPPSSASELLPLLDRVERFLTRVEQSPSESMKKALSPSTKALIANDLLRHSADDVKVSVASCISEITRITAPDAPYDDDQMKEVFQLIVSSFEKLDDTNSPSYIKRTSILETVAKVRSCVVMLDLECDALIYEMFQHFLKSIR
;
A
#
# COMPACT_ATOMS: atom_id res chain seq x y z
N MET A 1 -22.45 5.65 11.22
CA MET A 1 -22.05 4.95 12.45
C MET A 1 -20.65 4.41 12.26
N ALA A 2 -19.71 4.70 13.17
CA ALA A 2 -18.39 4.07 13.14
C ALA A 2 -18.54 2.56 13.39
N LEU A 3 -17.85 1.70 12.63
CA LEU A 3 -17.83 0.26 12.97
C LEU A 3 -17.19 0.08 14.34
N SER A 4 -17.68 -0.89 15.10
CA SER A 4 -16.95 -1.37 16.27
C SER A 4 -15.62 -1.98 15.83
N GLU A 5 -14.64 -2.01 16.74
CA GLU A 5 -13.32 -2.60 16.48
C GLU A 5 -13.44 -4.06 16.00
N LYS A 6 -14.29 -4.87 16.66
CA LYS A 6 -14.54 -6.26 16.27
C LYS A 6 -15.15 -6.42 14.88
N GLU A 7 -16.03 -5.50 14.49
CA GLU A 7 -16.59 -5.54 13.14
C GLU A 7 -15.54 -5.14 12.10
N LEU A 8 -14.69 -4.16 12.42
CA LEU A 8 -13.56 -3.80 11.55
C LEU A 8 -12.57 -4.96 11.38
N GLU A 9 -12.22 -5.67 12.45
CA GLU A 9 -11.38 -6.88 12.40
C GLU A 9 -11.98 -7.94 11.47
N LYS A 10 -13.27 -8.24 11.65
CA LYS A 10 -13.96 -9.23 10.81
C LYS A 10 -13.94 -8.83 9.34
N GLN A 11 -14.26 -7.57 9.04
CA GLN A 11 -14.32 -7.05 7.67
C GLN A 11 -12.94 -7.02 7.00
N LEU A 12 -11.87 -6.69 7.74
CA LEU A 12 -10.49 -6.77 7.27
C LEU A 12 -10.10 -8.21 6.95
N MET A 13 -10.40 -9.14 7.86
CA MET A 13 -10.08 -10.54 7.67
C MET A 13 -10.79 -11.13 6.46
N GLU A 14 -12.09 -10.85 6.29
CA GLU A 14 -12.86 -11.29 5.12
C GLU A 14 -12.31 -10.72 3.80
N ALA A 15 -12.05 -9.41 3.76
CA ALA A 15 -11.54 -8.75 2.56
C ALA A 15 -10.12 -9.19 2.22
N GLY A 16 -9.25 -9.35 3.22
CA GLY A 16 -7.89 -9.86 3.04
C GLY A 16 -7.85 -11.31 2.59
N ASN A 17 -8.75 -12.16 3.10
CA ASN A 17 -8.87 -13.55 2.63
C ASN A 17 -9.32 -13.61 1.16
N ALA A 18 -10.19 -12.70 0.72
CA ALA A 18 -10.58 -12.63 -0.68
C ALA A 18 -9.41 -12.22 -1.60
N LEU A 19 -8.42 -11.48 -1.08
CA LEU A 19 -7.20 -11.14 -1.83
C LEU A 19 -6.20 -12.31 -1.95
N LEU A 20 -6.30 -13.35 -1.13
CA LEU A 20 -5.42 -14.53 -1.24
C LEU A 20 -5.66 -15.32 -2.53
N SER A 21 -6.88 -15.22 -3.08
CA SER A 21 -7.26 -15.78 -4.38
C SER A 21 -7.94 -14.68 -5.19
N PRO A 22 -7.17 -13.69 -5.69
CA PRO A 22 -7.73 -12.48 -6.26
C PRO A 22 -8.45 -12.76 -7.59
N PRO A 23 -9.49 -12.00 -7.95
CA PRO A 23 -10.08 -12.03 -9.28
C PRO A 23 -9.02 -11.72 -10.35
N SER A 24 -9.09 -12.39 -11.49
CA SER A 24 -8.16 -12.15 -12.61
C SER A 24 -8.44 -10.84 -13.36
N SER A 25 -9.65 -10.28 -13.21
CA SER A 25 -10.05 -9.06 -13.91
C SER A 25 -9.78 -7.82 -13.05
N ALA A 26 -9.17 -6.79 -13.64
CA ALA A 26 -8.92 -5.52 -12.96
C ALA A 26 -10.23 -4.87 -12.46
N SER A 27 -11.32 -5.00 -13.22
CA SER A 27 -12.64 -4.46 -12.87
C SER A 27 -13.25 -5.06 -11.61
N GLU A 28 -12.92 -6.32 -11.27
CA GLU A 28 -13.39 -6.98 -10.04
C GLU A 28 -12.38 -6.83 -8.90
N LEU A 29 -11.09 -6.75 -9.22
CA LEU A 29 -10.01 -6.61 -8.24
C LEU A 29 -9.95 -5.21 -7.63
N LEU A 30 -10.14 -4.14 -8.41
CA LEU A 30 -10.08 -2.77 -7.91
C LEU A 30 -11.09 -2.48 -6.79
N PRO A 31 -12.39 -2.84 -6.91
CA PRO A 31 -13.34 -2.67 -5.81
C PRO A 31 -12.96 -3.43 -4.53
N LEU A 32 -12.30 -4.58 -4.68
CA LEU A 32 -11.82 -5.36 -3.53
C LEU A 32 -10.65 -4.65 -2.84
N LEU A 33 -9.68 -4.13 -3.60
CA LEU A 33 -8.58 -3.33 -3.08
C LEU A 33 -9.09 -2.04 -2.41
N ASP A 34 -10.05 -1.35 -3.01
CA ASP A 34 -10.70 -0.17 -2.42
C ASP A 34 -11.42 -0.49 -1.10
N ARG A 35 -12.01 -1.68 -1.00
CA ARG A 35 -12.62 -2.14 0.26
C ARG A 35 -11.55 -2.39 1.33
N VAL A 36 -10.43 -3.02 0.97
CA VAL A 36 -9.32 -3.27 1.91
C VAL A 36 -8.70 -1.96 2.37
N GLU A 37 -8.34 -1.06 1.47
CA GLU A 37 -7.79 0.27 1.78
C GLU A 37 -8.69 1.07 2.73
N ARG A 38 -10.00 1.12 2.46
CA ARG A 38 -10.97 1.81 3.34
C ARG A 38 -11.01 1.26 4.76
N PHE A 39 -10.66 0.00 4.97
CA PHE A 39 -10.56 -0.56 6.30
C PHE A 39 -9.18 -0.31 6.93
N LEU A 40 -8.10 -0.45 6.16
CA LEU A 40 -6.72 -0.19 6.61
C LEU A 40 -6.54 1.25 7.10
N THR A 41 -7.08 2.24 6.38
CA THR A 41 -7.06 3.67 6.76
C THR A 41 -7.67 3.97 8.12
N ARG A 42 -8.51 3.05 8.65
CA ARG A 42 -9.19 3.19 9.94
C ARG A 42 -8.48 2.48 11.09
N VAL A 43 -7.42 1.74 10.79
CA VAL A 43 -6.61 1.06 11.81
C VAL A 43 -5.50 2.00 12.26
N GLU A 44 -5.42 2.22 13.57
CA GLU A 44 -4.36 3.04 14.16
C GLU A 44 -3.02 2.30 14.18
N GLN A 45 -1.94 3.04 14.43
CA GLN A 45 -0.62 2.44 14.62
C GLN A 45 -0.58 1.53 15.85
N SER A 46 0.29 0.52 15.81
CA SER A 46 0.48 -0.42 16.94
C SER A 46 -0.83 -1.09 17.39
N PRO A 47 -1.57 -1.75 16.48
CA PRO A 47 -2.88 -2.30 16.79
C PRO A 47 -2.78 -3.52 17.73
N SER A 48 -3.93 -3.91 18.28
CA SER A 48 -4.06 -5.10 19.14
C SER A 48 -3.66 -6.40 18.42
N GLU A 49 -3.31 -7.45 19.16
CA GLU A 49 -2.95 -8.75 18.59
C GLU A 49 -4.08 -9.39 17.77
N SER A 50 -5.35 -9.15 18.14
CA SER A 50 -6.50 -9.61 17.34
C SER A 50 -6.58 -8.87 16.00
N MET A 51 -6.35 -7.56 16.00
CA MET A 51 -6.30 -6.76 14.79
C MET A 51 -5.11 -7.14 13.90
N LYS A 52 -3.93 -7.40 14.46
CA LYS A 52 -2.77 -7.94 13.69
C LYS A 52 -3.12 -9.25 13.00
N LYS A 53 -3.85 -10.15 13.67
CA LYS A 53 -4.35 -11.39 13.05
C LYS A 53 -5.35 -11.12 11.93
N ALA A 54 -6.20 -10.11 12.07
CA ALA A 54 -7.13 -9.69 11.02
C ALA A 54 -6.44 -9.06 9.80
N LEU A 55 -5.28 -8.40 10.00
CA LEU A 55 -4.47 -7.81 8.93
C LEU A 55 -3.65 -8.86 8.16
N SER A 56 -3.26 -9.96 8.81
CA SER A 56 -2.34 -10.97 8.24
C SER A 56 -2.73 -11.47 6.83
N PRO A 57 -4.00 -11.73 6.49
CA PRO A 57 -4.36 -12.14 5.13
C PRO A 57 -4.02 -11.08 4.08
N SER A 58 -4.37 -9.81 4.35
CA SER A 58 -4.06 -8.69 3.45
C SER A 58 -2.56 -8.49 3.31
N THR A 59 -1.81 -8.50 4.41
CA THR A 59 -0.35 -8.38 4.42
C THR A 59 0.30 -9.44 3.53
N LYS A 60 -0.15 -10.70 3.62
CA LYS A 60 0.39 -11.79 2.80
C LYS A 60 -0.01 -11.68 1.32
N ALA A 61 -1.27 -11.34 1.06
CA ALA A 61 -1.79 -11.28 -0.30
C ALA A 61 -1.13 -10.18 -1.13
N LEU A 62 -0.95 -8.99 -0.55
CA LEU A 62 -0.51 -7.79 -1.28
C LEU A 62 0.92 -7.88 -1.83
N ILE A 63 1.77 -8.73 -1.25
CA ILE A 63 3.13 -9.00 -1.75
C ILE A 63 3.21 -10.19 -2.71
N ALA A 64 2.10 -10.90 -2.93
CA ALA A 64 2.07 -11.98 -3.92
C ALA A 64 2.23 -11.41 -5.33
N ASN A 65 2.98 -12.13 -6.19
CA ASN A 65 3.30 -11.68 -7.55
C ASN A 65 2.08 -11.29 -8.37
N ASP A 66 0.95 -11.98 -8.21
CA ASP A 66 -0.30 -11.72 -8.92
C ASP A 66 -0.84 -10.29 -8.66
N LEU A 67 -0.56 -9.72 -7.49
CA LEU A 67 -0.95 -8.36 -7.13
C LEU A 67 0.22 -7.37 -7.27
N LEU A 68 1.38 -7.71 -6.71
CA LEU A 68 2.54 -6.82 -6.64
C LEU A 68 3.08 -6.48 -8.04
N ARG A 69 3.04 -7.44 -8.97
CA ARG A 69 3.56 -7.32 -10.34
C ARG A 69 2.44 -7.30 -11.38
N HIS A 70 1.24 -6.89 -10.98
CA HIS A 70 0.09 -6.81 -11.88
C HIS A 70 0.37 -5.88 -13.08
N SER A 71 -0.16 -6.22 -14.25
CA SER A 71 0.12 -5.49 -15.49
C SER A 71 -0.54 -4.11 -15.55
N ALA A 72 -1.77 -4.01 -15.01
CA ALA A 72 -2.54 -2.76 -14.98
C ALA A 72 -2.00 -1.76 -13.94
N ASP A 73 -1.79 -0.52 -14.36
CA ASP A 73 -1.20 0.57 -13.56
C ASP A 73 -2.08 0.99 -12.38
N ASP A 74 -3.39 1.08 -12.58
CA ASP A 74 -4.39 1.39 -11.57
C ASP A 74 -4.46 0.34 -10.45
N VAL A 75 -4.33 -0.93 -10.79
CA VAL A 75 -4.24 -2.04 -9.82
C VAL A 75 -2.95 -1.90 -9.01
N LYS A 76 -1.80 -1.68 -9.68
CA LYS A 76 -0.52 -1.47 -9.00
C LYS A 76 -0.56 -0.30 -8.02
N VAL A 77 -1.10 0.84 -8.41
CA VAL A 77 -1.27 2.00 -7.50
C VAL A 77 -2.20 1.65 -6.33
N SER A 78 -3.27 0.89 -6.57
CA SER A 78 -4.19 0.47 -5.51
C SER A 78 -3.56 -0.51 -4.52
N VAL A 79 -2.73 -1.43 -5.01
CA VAL A 79 -1.91 -2.34 -4.18
C VAL A 79 -0.89 -1.51 -3.37
N ALA A 80 -0.19 -0.57 -4.01
CA ALA A 80 0.76 0.32 -3.35
C ALA A 80 0.11 1.12 -2.21
N SER A 81 -1.12 1.60 -2.42
CA SER A 81 -1.88 2.33 -1.42
C SER A 81 -2.31 1.45 -0.23
N CYS A 82 -2.70 0.20 -0.48
CA CYS A 82 -2.96 -0.74 0.61
C CYS A 82 -1.68 -1.04 1.41
N ILE A 83 -0.55 -1.25 0.72
CA ILE A 83 0.73 -1.56 1.36
C ILE A 83 1.27 -0.36 2.14
N SER A 84 1.12 0.88 1.64
CA SER A 84 1.53 2.08 2.36
C SER A 84 0.77 2.21 3.68
N GLU A 85 -0.53 1.91 3.70
CA GLU A 85 -1.32 1.88 4.93
C GLU A 85 -0.91 0.75 5.88
N ILE A 86 -0.58 -0.45 5.38
CA ILE A 86 -0.02 -1.52 6.23
C ILE A 86 1.29 -1.06 6.87
N THR A 87 2.18 -0.44 6.10
CA THR A 87 3.45 0.11 6.58
C THR A 87 3.20 1.18 7.65
N ARG A 88 2.18 2.03 7.46
CA ARG A 88 1.75 2.99 8.47
C ARG A 88 1.29 2.31 9.75
N ILE A 89 0.45 1.29 9.66
CA ILE A 89 -0.11 0.60 10.83
C ILE A 89 0.99 -0.09 11.65
N THR A 90 1.96 -0.73 10.97
CA THR A 90 3.02 -1.49 11.64
C THR A 90 4.20 -0.64 12.09
N ALA A 91 4.38 0.56 11.54
CA ALA A 91 5.47 1.45 11.95
C ALA A 91 5.51 1.64 13.48
N PRO A 92 6.71 1.63 14.10
CA PRO A 92 8.03 1.69 13.47
C PRO A 92 8.54 0.34 12.91
N ASP A 93 7.83 -0.76 13.15
CA ASP A 93 8.25 -2.08 12.68
C ASP A 93 7.91 -2.27 11.20
N ALA A 94 8.85 -2.82 10.44
CA ALA A 94 8.63 -3.16 9.04
C ALA A 94 7.60 -4.30 8.93
N PRO A 95 6.62 -4.20 8.01
CA PRO A 95 5.62 -5.26 7.82
C PRO A 95 6.17 -6.50 7.11
N TYR A 96 7.33 -6.38 6.46
CA TYR A 96 7.97 -7.41 5.62
C TYR A 96 9.48 -7.49 5.90
N ASP A 97 10.12 -8.57 5.43
CA ASP A 97 11.58 -8.67 5.44
C ASP A 97 12.25 -7.70 4.44
N ASP A 98 13.57 -7.53 4.56
CA ASP A 98 14.34 -6.53 3.80
C ASP A 98 14.21 -6.69 2.28
N ASP A 99 14.21 -7.92 1.77
CA ASP A 99 14.11 -8.20 0.33
C ASP A 99 12.70 -7.88 -0.18
N GLN A 100 11.67 -8.26 0.58
CA GLN A 100 10.28 -7.90 0.28
C GLN A 100 10.05 -6.39 0.37
N MET A 101 10.65 -5.72 1.35
CA MET A 101 10.55 -4.27 1.51
C MET A 101 11.14 -3.53 0.31
N LYS A 102 12.23 -4.02 -0.30
CA LYS A 102 12.79 -3.45 -1.53
C LYS A 102 11.80 -3.50 -2.69
N GLU A 103 11.12 -4.64 -2.90
CA GLU A 103 10.08 -4.75 -3.93
C GLU A 103 8.87 -3.85 -3.64
N VAL A 104 8.48 -3.74 -2.38
CA VAL A 104 7.43 -2.83 -1.93
C VAL A 104 7.80 -1.37 -2.23
N PHE A 105 9.03 -0.95 -1.93
CA PHE A 105 9.49 0.40 -2.23
C PHE A 105 9.56 0.67 -3.73
N GLN A 106 9.96 -0.32 -4.53
CA GLN A 106 9.92 -0.20 -5.98
C GLN A 106 8.48 0.08 -6.48
N LEU A 107 7.49 -0.65 -5.96
CA LEU A 107 6.09 -0.41 -6.30
C LEU A 107 5.62 0.98 -5.85
N ILE A 108 5.93 1.38 -4.61
CA ILE A 108 5.59 2.70 -4.06
C ILE A 108 6.21 3.82 -4.92
N VAL A 109 7.51 3.74 -5.25
CA VAL A 109 8.19 4.75 -6.07
C VAL A 109 7.60 4.82 -7.48
N SER A 110 7.27 3.68 -8.09
CA SER A 110 6.59 3.65 -9.40
C SER A 110 5.23 4.36 -9.38
N SER A 111 4.55 4.40 -8.23
CA SER A 111 3.30 5.13 -8.05
C SER A 111 3.48 6.66 -8.13
N PHE A 112 4.72 7.17 -8.14
CA PHE A 112 5.00 8.61 -8.24
C PHE A 112 5.20 9.13 -9.67
N GLU A 113 5.38 8.25 -10.68
CA GLU A 113 5.72 8.64 -12.05
C GLU A 113 4.73 9.63 -12.70
N LYS A 114 3.45 9.57 -12.34
CA LYS A 114 2.37 10.38 -12.92
C LYS A 114 1.68 11.27 -11.89
N LEU A 115 2.45 11.81 -10.93
CA LEU A 115 1.90 12.72 -9.93
C LEU A 115 1.42 14.06 -10.50
N ASP A 116 1.72 14.40 -11.75
CA ASP A 116 1.20 15.59 -12.43
C ASP A 116 -0.12 15.37 -13.17
N ASP A 117 -0.56 14.11 -13.33
CA ASP A 117 -1.83 13.77 -13.98
C ASP A 117 -2.99 13.84 -12.99
N THR A 118 -3.45 15.07 -12.70
CA THR A 118 -4.55 15.35 -11.79
C THR A 118 -5.91 14.83 -12.28
N ASN A 119 -6.03 14.43 -13.54
CA ASN A 119 -7.25 13.87 -14.12
C ASN A 119 -7.31 12.34 -14.02
N SER A 120 -6.21 11.70 -13.64
CA SER A 120 -6.16 10.26 -13.44
C SER A 120 -7.09 9.82 -12.30
N PRO A 121 -7.87 8.72 -12.47
CA PRO A 121 -8.63 8.15 -11.35
C PRO A 121 -7.72 7.67 -10.20
N SER A 122 -6.44 7.42 -10.48
CA SER A 122 -5.46 7.01 -9.47
C SER A 122 -4.81 8.19 -8.74
N TYR A 123 -5.04 9.44 -9.15
CA TYR A 123 -4.36 10.61 -8.60
C TYR A 123 -4.51 10.71 -7.07
N ILE A 124 -5.73 10.54 -6.55
CA ILE A 124 -6.03 10.59 -5.10
C ILE A 124 -5.22 9.54 -4.33
N LYS A 125 -5.07 8.33 -4.89
CA LYS A 125 -4.28 7.27 -4.27
C LYS A 125 -2.79 7.59 -4.32
N ARG A 126 -2.28 8.13 -5.43
CA ARG A 126 -0.86 8.55 -5.56
C ARG A 126 -0.52 9.62 -4.52
N THR A 127 -1.40 10.61 -4.32
CA THR A 127 -1.21 11.63 -3.27
C THR A 127 -1.29 11.03 -1.86
N SER A 128 -2.22 10.11 -1.60
CA SER A 128 -2.31 9.42 -0.31
C SER A 128 -1.06 8.58 0.00
N ILE A 129 -0.49 7.89 -1.00
CA ILE A 129 0.76 7.14 -0.85
C ILE A 129 1.90 8.09 -0.47
N LEU A 130 2.01 9.23 -1.17
CA LEU A 130 3.03 10.23 -0.89
C LEU A 130 2.92 10.78 0.54
N GLU A 131 1.71 11.13 0.97
CA GLU A 131 1.43 11.58 2.34
C GLU A 131 1.83 10.53 3.38
N THR A 132 1.47 9.27 3.17
CA THR A 132 1.82 8.17 4.09
C THR A 132 3.33 7.93 4.14
N VAL A 133 4.01 7.89 3.00
CA VAL A 133 5.48 7.77 2.90
C VAL A 133 6.20 8.88 3.67
N ALA A 134 5.73 10.12 3.54
CA ALA A 134 6.28 11.26 4.27
C ALA A 134 6.01 11.13 5.77
N LYS A 135 4.78 10.78 6.17
CA LYS A 135 4.35 10.65 7.57
C LYS A 135 5.16 9.61 8.34
N VAL A 136 5.40 8.45 7.74
CA VAL A 136 6.12 7.33 8.39
C VAL A 136 7.62 7.37 8.11
N ARG A 137 8.11 8.42 7.44
CA ARG A 137 9.52 8.62 7.09
C ARG A 137 10.12 7.42 6.35
N SER A 138 9.38 6.83 5.41
CA SER A 138 9.82 5.63 4.68
C SER A 138 11.17 5.79 3.96
N CYS A 139 11.57 7.03 3.63
CA CYS A 139 12.88 7.31 3.05
C CYS A 139 14.05 6.92 3.96
N VAL A 140 13.86 6.96 5.29
CA VAL A 140 14.89 6.50 6.24
C VAL A 140 15.08 5.00 6.10
N VAL A 141 13.98 4.23 6.02
CA VAL A 141 14.03 2.78 5.79
C VAL A 141 14.64 2.46 4.42
N MET A 142 14.32 3.24 3.38
CA MET A 142 14.96 3.07 2.06
C MET A 142 16.48 3.28 2.12
N LEU A 143 16.97 4.22 2.92
CA LEU A 143 18.41 4.43 3.13
C LEU A 143 19.03 3.25 3.89
N ASP A 144 18.37 2.78 4.95
CA ASP A 144 18.84 1.63 5.75
C ASP A 144 18.92 0.34 4.92
N LEU A 145 18.05 0.20 3.91
CA LEU A 145 18.03 -0.94 2.98
C LEU A 145 18.92 -0.77 1.74
N GLU A 146 19.69 0.32 1.66
CA GLU A 146 20.59 0.62 0.52
C GLU A 146 19.83 0.79 -0.82
N CYS A 147 18.62 1.36 -0.78
CA CYS A 147 17.77 1.63 -1.95
C CYS A 147 18.12 2.95 -2.68
N ASP A 148 19.40 3.32 -2.79
CA ASP A 148 19.84 4.62 -3.32
C ASP A 148 19.30 4.91 -4.73
N ALA A 149 19.24 3.88 -5.58
CA ALA A 149 18.71 4.00 -6.94
C ALA A 149 17.20 4.34 -6.95
N LEU A 150 16.41 3.76 -6.04
CA LEU A 150 14.98 4.06 -5.91
C LEU A 150 14.75 5.45 -5.36
N ILE A 151 15.58 5.90 -4.41
CA ILE A 151 15.54 7.27 -3.90
C ILE A 151 15.82 8.25 -5.03
N TYR A 152 16.85 8.01 -5.83
CA TYR A 152 17.15 8.83 -6.99
C TYR A 152 15.99 8.88 -7.99
N GLU A 153 15.41 7.72 -8.34
CA GLU A 153 14.25 7.63 -9.24
C GLU A 153 13.04 8.42 -8.69
N MET A 154 12.75 8.28 -7.40
CA MET A 154 11.68 9.02 -6.72
C MET A 154 11.87 10.54 -6.86
N PHE A 155 13.08 11.06 -6.64
CA PHE A 155 13.36 12.48 -6.85
C PHE A 155 13.21 12.90 -8.31
N GLN A 156 13.58 12.05 -9.28
CA GLN A 156 13.34 12.33 -10.69
C GLN A 156 11.85 12.44 -11.02
N HIS A 157 11.01 11.56 -10.45
CA HIS A 157 9.55 11.67 -10.59
C HIS A 157 9.04 12.99 -10.02
N PHE A 158 9.45 13.36 -8.80
CA PHE A 158 9.04 14.62 -8.18
C PHE A 158 9.46 15.86 -8.99
N LEU A 159 10.71 15.91 -9.48
CA LEU A 159 11.20 17.03 -10.27
C LEU A 159 10.48 17.19 -11.61
N LYS A 160 9.93 16.12 -12.17
CA LYS A 160 9.08 16.18 -13.38
C LYS A 160 7.67 16.65 -13.07
N SER A 161 7.15 16.31 -11.89
CA SER A 161 5.76 16.62 -11.53
C SER A 161 5.57 18.00 -10.89
N ILE A 162 6.59 18.55 -10.24
CA ILE A 162 6.55 19.90 -9.66
C ILE A 162 6.61 20.94 -10.80
N ARG A 163 5.61 21.84 -10.83
CA ARG A 163 5.53 22.97 -11.76
C ARG A 163 5.73 24.30 -11.04
#